data_AF-A0A512HVK3-F1
#
_entry.id   AF-A0A512HVK3-F1
#
_cell.length_a   1.000
_cell.length_b   1.000
_cell.length_c   1.000
_cell.angle_alpha   90.00
_cell.angle_beta   90.00
_cell.angle_gamma   90.00
#
_symmetry.space_group_name_H-M   'P 1'
#
loop_
_entity.id
_entity.type
_entity.pdbx_description
1 polymer ?
#
loop_
_entity_poly.entity_id
_entity_poly.type
_entity_poly.pdbx_seq_one_letter_code
_entity_poly.pdbx_strand_id
1 'polypeptide(L)'
;MMMALALVTGMALGGLGGLDGGPQPAAAQDEVSLGDARWKQQFVDHFEAGSYKYVGNDLVAVNGTTEKVRWRNGIAQEGNPKALGYLDMNQCVEVRNGVLFVKPRNKFVDANEDQWRCRITTTDTFGGGPLKFSAKVKLHSENGRRSSFWWNGYSGNTAAEIDVIENEGRKNNPDGCQPKEAVTTTGNGYYGLNHSYYSAYEPVTTGHKHCLGKSKSDGLLNDQFHTVEAVLTPGVSVQFFIDGQLSARFGKEKAQAWDVRAILTNIKLGDGTPNDFEVEWVKVWNLDSGAGTVPPPPAPDPVPVCDNDCERAKLGVYTGYNYVPNSNPSSPLQARIVFDRKFYLGAYPDVQAWAEGKVATQGGNINDHAQWHWLNYGIPQGRMGSATFDPYFYLHHHPDVAGAYGATNYEGAIRHYVQFGRFEGRRASVLFDPGHYKARYGDMAGASNEAVTDHFTVFGMDEGRQGSADFGPAYYLANNPDVRAAFGKNYRKGMSHWIAYGRGEGRKGAP
;
A
#
# COMPACT_ATOMS: atom_id res chain seq x y z
N MET A 1 -58.29 2.37 47.88
CA MET A 1 -56.95 2.66 48.45
C MET A 1 -56.26 3.58 47.46
N MET A 2 -56.46 4.91 47.50
CA MET A 2 -55.68 5.88 48.31
C MET A 2 -54.18 5.50 48.32
N MET A 3 -53.22 6.32 47.85
CA MET A 3 -53.13 7.78 47.89
C MET A 3 -52.01 8.24 46.93
N ALA A 4 -52.22 9.36 46.25
CA ALA A 4 -51.16 10.17 45.65
C ALA A 4 -50.64 11.17 46.70
N LEU A 5 -49.35 11.54 46.64
CA LEU A 5 -48.88 12.79 47.23
C LEU A 5 -47.76 13.38 46.38
N ALA A 6 -48.05 14.54 45.78
CA ALA A 6 -47.08 15.49 45.28
C ALA A 6 -46.81 16.53 46.37
N LEU A 7 -45.59 17.07 46.43
CA LEU A 7 -45.39 18.45 46.87
C LEU A 7 -44.12 19.05 46.28
N VAL A 8 -44.36 20.17 45.60
CA VAL A 8 -43.43 21.17 45.07
C VAL A 8 -43.25 22.26 46.12
N THR A 9 -42.06 22.88 46.18
CA THR A 9 -41.76 24.31 46.48
C THR A 9 -40.23 24.42 46.59
N GLY A 10 -39.52 25.47 46.20
CA GLY A 10 -39.83 26.83 45.75
C GLY A 10 -38.50 27.62 45.72
N MET A 11 -38.44 28.63 44.86
CA MET A 11 -37.28 29.42 44.41
C MET A 11 -36.59 30.30 45.47
N ALA A 12 -35.35 30.74 45.18
CA ALA A 12 -34.94 32.14 45.35
C ALA A 12 -33.68 32.49 44.50
N LEU A 13 -33.73 33.69 43.90
CA LEU A 13 -32.74 34.38 43.05
C LEU A 13 -31.94 35.42 43.86
N GLY A 14 -30.76 35.79 43.36
CA GLY A 14 -29.99 37.01 43.69
C GLY A 14 -28.48 36.71 43.76
N GLY A 15 -27.56 37.48 43.18
CA GLY A 15 -27.59 38.76 42.48
C GLY A 15 -26.20 39.05 41.88
N LEU A 16 -26.13 40.18 41.16
CA LEU A 16 -25.07 40.64 40.26
C LEU A 16 -23.78 41.13 40.95
N GLY A 17 -22.64 41.04 40.23
CA GLY A 17 -21.54 42.03 40.32
C GLY A 17 -20.13 41.46 40.34
N GLY A 18 -19.28 41.88 39.39
CA GLY A 18 -17.82 41.78 39.50
C GLY A 18 -17.08 41.43 38.19
N LEU A 19 -16.64 42.45 37.47
CA LEU A 19 -15.55 42.35 36.49
C LEU A 19 -14.24 42.13 37.25
N ASP A 20 -13.44 41.14 36.87
CA ASP A 20 -11.98 41.19 37.03
C ASP A 20 -11.33 40.20 36.06
N GLY A 21 -10.33 40.69 35.33
CA GLY A 21 -9.64 39.96 34.28
C GLY A 21 -8.57 38.99 34.79
N GLY A 22 -8.37 37.91 34.02
CA GLY A 22 -7.19 37.03 34.11
C GLY A 22 -7.51 35.55 33.90
N PRO A 23 -6.49 34.76 33.51
CA PRO A 23 -5.96 34.63 32.16
C PRO A 23 -6.80 33.64 31.31
N GLN A 24 -6.67 33.75 29.97
CA GLN A 24 -7.12 32.72 29.02
C GLN A 24 -6.69 31.32 29.51
N PRO A 25 -7.55 30.29 29.40
CA PRO A 25 -7.10 28.93 29.66
C PRO A 25 -6.00 28.60 28.65
N ALA A 26 -4.85 28.23 29.21
CA ALA A 26 -3.66 27.81 28.49
C ALA A 26 -4.00 26.75 27.44
N ALA A 27 -3.32 26.85 26.30
CA ALA A 27 -3.34 25.87 25.22
C ALA A 27 -3.23 24.45 25.82
N ALA A 28 -4.33 23.69 25.74
CA ALA A 28 -4.35 22.31 26.14
C ALA A 28 -3.38 21.54 25.23
N GLN A 29 -2.33 21.02 25.86
CA GLN A 29 -1.41 20.08 25.23
C GLN A 29 -2.12 18.75 25.07
N ASP A 30 -2.80 18.58 23.94
CA ASP A 30 -3.26 17.28 23.49
C ASP A 30 -2.09 16.60 22.74
N GLU A 31 -1.14 16.05 23.50
CA GLU A 31 -0.12 15.13 22.99
C GLU A 31 -0.47 13.69 23.43
N VAL A 32 -0.89 12.87 22.47
CA VAL A 32 -0.82 11.41 22.62
C VAL A 32 0.66 11.05 22.55
N SER A 33 1.25 10.77 23.72
CA SER A 33 2.65 10.37 23.87
C SER A 33 2.92 9.04 23.16
N LEU A 34 3.76 9.08 22.11
CA LEU A 34 4.50 7.92 21.60
C LEU A 34 5.73 7.69 22.49
N GLY A 35 5.51 7.22 23.72
CA GLY A 35 6.57 6.94 24.70
C GLY A 35 7.37 8.17 25.17
N ASP A 36 8.37 7.95 26.03
CA ASP A 36 9.14 8.96 26.76
C ASP A 36 10.01 9.92 25.91
N ALA A 37 9.84 9.93 24.59
CA ALA A 37 10.61 10.77 23.67
C ALA A 37 10.17 12.24 23.75
N ARG A 38 11.10 13.17 24.04
CA ARG A 38 10.80 14.60 24.00
C ARG A 38 11.00 15.15 22.59
N TRP A 39 9.94 15.75 22.05
CA TRP A 39 9.94 16.36 20.72
C TRP A 39 10.09 17.87 20.81
N LYS A 40 11.05 18.44 20.07
CA LYS A 40 11.24 19.88 19.94
C LYS A 40 10.55 20.39 18.68
N GLN A 41 9.48 21.16 18.86
CA GLN A 41 8.74 21.77 17.76
C GLN A 41 9.65 22.73 16.97
N GLN A 42 9.80 22.49 15.67
CA GLN A 42 10.53 23.35 14.73
C GLN A 42 9.61 24.31 13.99
N PHE A 43 8.39 23.86 13.70
CA PHE A 43 7.44 24.59 12.90
C PHE A 43 6.04 24.38 13.42
N VAL A 44 5.26 25.45 13.42
CA VAL A 44 3.82 25.44 13.66
C VAL A 44 3.18 26.55 12.85
N ASP A 45 2.09 26.23 12.20
CA ASP A 45 1.22 27.21 11.56
C ASP A 45 -0.22 26.85 11.91
N HIS A 46 -0.91 27.77 12.60
CA HIS A 46 -2.32 27.66 12.99
C HIS A 46 -3.24 28.47 12.06
N PHE A 47 -2.68 29.10 11.02
CA PHE A 47 -3.43 29.90 10.06
C PHE A 47 -4.38 30.91 10.71
N GLU A 48 -3.90 31.61 11.75
CA GLU A 48 -4.68 32.58 12.50
C GLU A 48 -5.30 33.63 11.57
N ALA A 49 -6.59 33.94 11.81
CA ALA A 49 -7.31 34.86 10.94
C ALA A 49 -6.70 36.28 11.04
N GLY A 50 -6.43 36.88 9.88
CA GLY A 50 -5.87 38.24 9.80
C GLY A 50 -4.37 38.36 10.06
N SER A 51 -3.65 37.26 10.32
CA SER A 51 -2.20 37.26 10.55
C SER A 51 -1.39 37.00 9.27
N TYR A 52 -1.98 37.15 8.08
CA TYR A 52 -1.34 36.83 6.81
C TYR A 52 -1.53 37.91 5.77
N LYS A 53 -0.49 38.11 4.95
CA LYS A 53 -0.56 38.85 3.70
C LYS A 53 -0.03 38.02 2.54
N TYR A 54 -0.52 38.34 1.34
CA TYR A 54 -0.14 37.68 0.09
C TYR A 54 0.83 38.60 -0.66
N VAL A 55 2.03 38.11 -0.97
CA VAL A 55 3.06 38.88 -1.68
C VAL A 55 3.56 38.06 -2.86
N GLY A 56 3.02 38.32 -4.06
CA GLY A 56 3.25 37.46 -5.22
C GLY A 56 2.91 36.01 -4.91
N ASN A 57 3.90 35.11 -5.03
CA ASN A 57 3.75 33.68 -4.75
C ASN A 57 3.90 33.30 -3.27
N ASP A 58 4.05 34.27 -2.36
CA ASP A 58 4.37 34.03 -0.95
C ASP A 58 3.17 34.29 -0.04
N LEU A 59 2.96 33.39 0.91
CA LEU A 59 2.09 33.58 2.08
C LEU A 59 2.98 34.00 3.25
N VAL A 60 2.84 35.27 3.64
CA VAL A 60 3.69 35.91 4.64
C VAL A 60 2.91 36.02 5.94
N ALA A 61 3.37 35.33 6.97
CA ALA A 61 2.85 35.50 8.33
C ALA A 61 3.32 36.86 8.88
N VAL A 62 2.39 37.59 9.47
CA VAL A 62 2.59 38.91 10.07
C VAL A 62 2.28 38.79 11.56
N ASN A 63 3.26 39.09 12.40
CA ASN A 63 3.10 39.17 13.85
C ASN A 63 3.67 40.51 14.33
N GLY A 64 2.79 41.48 14.58
CA GLY A 64 3.18 42.86 14.84
C GLY A 64 3.93 43.45 13.64
N THR A 65 5.18 43.85 13.85
CA THR A 65 6.07 44.37 12.80
C THR A 65 6.92 43.30 12.12
N THR A 66 6.86 42.05 12.60
CA THR A 66 7.66 40.96 12.06
C THR A 66 6.92 40.25 10.94
N GLU A 67 7.60 40.08 9.81
CA GLU A 67 7.09 39.36 8.66
C GLU A 67 7.97 38.15 8.35
N LYS A 68 7.36 36.98 8.17
CA LYS A 68 8.06 35.77 7.74
C LYS A 68 7.30 35.11 6.61
N VAL A 69 7.97 34.87 5.48
CA VAL A 69 7.42 34.00 4.43
C VAL A 69 7.36 32.59 5.01
N ARG A 70 6.16 32.05 5.21
CA ARG A 70 5.97 30.68 5.74
C ARG A 70 5.78 29.68 4.61
N TRP A 71 5.02 30.07 3.60
CA TRP A 71 4.68 29.22 2.45
C TRP A 71 4.92 29.95 1.14
N ARG A 72 5.29 29.18 0.12
CA ARG A 72 5.46 29.64 -1.25
C ARG A 72 4.74 28.72 -2.21
N ASN A 73 4.06 29.28 -3.22
CA ASN A 73 3.49 28.50 -4.31
C ASN A 73 4.59 28.10 -5.30
N GLY A 74 4.78 26.79 -5.51
CA GLY A 74 5.86 26.21 -6.32
C GLY A 74 7.12 25.81 -5.55
N ILE A 75 8.00 25.01 -6.18
CA ILE A 75 9.29 24.58 -5.58
C ILE A 75 10.42 25.49 -6.07
N ALA A 76 11.32 25.90 -5.18
CA ALA A 76 12.56 26.61 -5.52
C ALA A 76 13.61 25.76 -6.28
N GLN A 77 13.34 24.50 -6.62
CA GLN A 77 14.32 23.52 -7.12
C GLN A 77 14.54 23.54 -8.63
N GLU A 78 13.69 24.18 -9.43
CA GLU A 78 13.77 23.96 -10.89
C GLU A 78 14.78 24.84 -11.62
N GLY A 79 15.60 25.66 -10.94
CA GLY A 79 16.65 26.48 -11.57
C GLY A 79 16.15 27.38 -12.71
N ASN A 80 14.83 27.46 -12.89
CA ASN A 80 14.17 28.01 -14.04
C ASN A 80 13.39 29.23 -13.57
N PRO A 81 13.98 30.44 -13.70
CA PRO A 81 13.28 31.69 -13.40
C PRO A 81 12.05 31.90 -14.31
N LYS A 82 11.79 31.01 -15.28
CA LYS A 82 10.57 30.93 -16.08
C LYS A 82 9.63 29.79 -15.68
N ALA A 83 9.45 29.50 -14.38
CA ALA A 83 8.24 28.81 -13.91
C ALA A 83 7.00 29.73 -14.03
N LEU A 84 6.73 30.21 -15.25
CA LEU A 84 5.73 31.21 -15.65
C LEU A 84 4.27 30.73 -15.49
N GLY A 85 4.04 29.68 -14.68
CA GLY A 85 2.75 28.99 -14.56
C GLY A 85 2.24 28.81 -13.13
N TYR A 86 2.87 29.38 -12.10
CA TYR A 86 2.31 29.36 -10.74
C TYR A 86 1.44 30.59 -10.48
N LEU A 87 0.30 30.39 -9.80
CA LEU A 87 -0.61 31.46 -9.38
C LEU A 87 0.03 32.33 -8.30
N ASP A 88 -0.37 33.60 -8.27
CA ASP A 88 -0.21 34.41 -7.07
C ASP A 88 -0.87 33.71 -5.88
N MET A 89 -0.28 33.85 -4.71
CA MET A 89 -0.69 33.10 -3.52
C MET A 89 -2.16 33.35 -3.16
N ASN A 90 -2.68 34.56 -3.36
CA ASN A 90 -4.08 34.93 -3.09
C ASN A 90 -5.10 34.26 -4.05
N GLN A 91 -4.65 33.86 -5.23
CA GLN A 91 -5.47 33.08 -6.16
C GLN A 91 -5.42 31.59 -5.81
N CYS A 92 -4.47 31.19 -4.97
CA CYS A 92 -4.25 29.81 -4.64
C CYS A 92 -4.80 29.39 -3.29
N VAL A 93 -4.59 30.21 -2.26
CA VAL A 93 -5.02 29.89 -0.92
C VAL A 93 -5.73 31.06 -0.29
N GLU A 94 -6.52 30.75 0.72
CA GLU A 94 -7.22 31.74 1.52
C GLU A 94 -7.16 31.32 2.99
N VAL A 95 -6.73 32.21 3.86
CA VAL A 95 -6.83 32.01 5.31
C VAL A 95 -8.09 32.72 5.80
N ARG A 96 -9.03 31.97 6.36
CA ARG A 96 -10.26 32.52 6.98
C ARG A 96 -10.62 31.72 8.22
N ASN A 97 -11.05 32.41 9.27
CA ASN A 97 -11.52 31.81 10.51
C ASN A 97 -10.56 30.76 11.13
N GLY A 98 -9.24 31.00 11.05
CA GLY A 98 -8.26 30.07 11.63
C GLY A 98 -8.00 28.81 10.78
N VAL A 99 -8.42 28.80 9.51
CA VAL A 99 -8.28 27.65 8.61
C VAL A 99 -7.71 28.12 7.28
N LEU A 100 -6.72 27.39 6.77
CA LEU A 100 -6.20 27.54 5.42
C LEU A 100 -7.06 26.73 4.44
N PHE A 101 -7.52 27.40 3.39
CA PHE A 101 -8.25 26.81 2.28
C PHE A 101 -7.35 26.78 1.05
N VAL A 102 -6.95 25.59 0.61
CA VAL A 102 -6.15 25.41 -0.62
C VAL A 102 -7.10 25.13 -1.78
N LYS A 103 -7.15 26.04 -2.76
CA LYS A 103 -8.13 26.00 -3.85
C LYS A 103 -7.79 24.90 -4.86
N PRO A 104 -8.79 24.17 -5.42
CA PRO A 104 -8.54 23.12 -6.38
C PRO A 104 -8.18 23.68 -7.76
N ARG A 105 -7.22 23.05 -8.45
CA ARG A 105 -6.76 23.47 -9.80
C ARG A 105 -6.42 22.31 -10.72
N ASN A 106 -6.62 22.48 -12.04
CA ASN A 106 -6.53 21.41 -13.03
C ASN A 106 -5.18 20.66 -13.01
N LYS A 107 -5.24 19.33 -13.17
CA LYS A 107 -4.09 18.50 -13.52
C LYS A 107 -3.72 18.75 -14.98
N PHE A 108 -2.42 18.81 -15.29
CA PHE A 108 -1.86 18.92 -16.65
C PHE A 108 -2.74 18.23 -17.70
N VAL A 109 -3.32 19.00 -18.61
CA VAL A 109 -4.01 18.42 -19.77
C VAL A 109 -3.18 18.61 -21.04
N ASP A 110 -2.42 19.70 -21.18
CA ASP A 110 -1.57 19.93 -22.36
C ASP A 110 -0.32 20.77 -22.04
N ALA A 111 0.74 20.60 -22.84
CA ALA A 111 2.01 21.35 -22.74
C ALA A 111 1.87 22.89 -22.98
N ASN A 112 0.65 23.36 -23.25
CA ASN A 112 0.31 24.78 -23.36
C ASN A 112 -0.63 25.26 -22.23
N GLU A 113 -1.09 24.37 -21.35
CA GLU A 113 -1.91 24.65 -20.15
C GLU A 113 -1.11 24.43 -18.86
N ASP A 114 0.22 24.65 -18.90
CA ASP A 114 1.14 24.57 -17.75
C ASP A 114 0.87 25.58 -16.62
N GLN A 115 -0.28 26.24 -16.67
CA GLN A 115 -0.56 27.42 -15.90
C GLN A 115 -1.63 27.07 -14.87
N TRP A 116 -1.31 27.36 -13.61
CA TRP A 116 -2.20 27.55 -12.47
C TRP A 116 -2.34 26.39 -11.46
N ARG A 117 -1.23 25.84 -10.94
CA ARG A 117 -1.31 24.90 -9.80
C ARG A 117 -1.45 25.60 -8.45
N CYS A 118 -2.12 24.88 -7.55
CA CYS A 118 -2.06 25.12 -6.12
C CYS A 118 -1.25 24.06 -5.39
N ARG A 119 0.04 24.38 -5.22
CA ARG A 119 0.99 23.59 -4.47
C ARG A 119 1.84 24.53 -3.63
N ILE A 120 1.51 24.65 -2.36
CA ILE A 120 2.28 25.49 -1.44
C ILE A 120 3.27 24.63 -0.68
N THR A 121 4.48 25.16 -0.49
CA THR A 121 5.59 24.47 0.18
C THR A 121 6.14 25.37 1.29
N THR A 122 6.54 24.80 2.41
CA THR A 122 7.24 25.56 3.46
C THR A 122 8.54 26.14 2.92
N THR A 123 8.88 27.36 3.34
CA THR A 123 10.19 27.96 3.05
C THR A 123 11.28 27.40 3.95
N ASP A 124 10.92 27.03 5.18
CA ASP A 124 11.75 26.30 6.12
C ASP A 124 11.98 24.86 5.60
N THR A 125 13.19 24.33 5.85
CA THR A 125 13.60 22.95 5.57
C THR A 125 13.90 22.25 6.89
N PHE A 126 13.52 20.98 7.00
CA PHE A 126 13.60 20.19 8.24
C PHE A 126 14.43 18.93 8.02
N GLY A 127 15.36 18.62 8.92
CA GLY A 127 16.33 17.55 8.72
C GLY A 127 17.14 17.25 9.98
N GLY A 128 18.28 16.57 9.81
CA GLY A 128 19.27 16.39 10.87
C GLY A 128 18.93 15.35 11.96
N GLY A 129 17.91 14.51 11.77
CA GLY A 129 17.55 13.45 12.72
C GLY A 129 16.13 12.93 12.52
N PRO A 130 15.57 12.21 13.52
CA PRO A 130 14.16 11.82 13.50
C PRO A 130 13.24 13.04 13.47
N LEU A 131 12.22 12.96 12.63
CA LEU A 131 11.25 14.01 12.36
C LEU A 131 9.84 13.50 12.57
N LYS A 132 9.00 14.34 13.16
CA LYS A 132 7.55 14.13 13.24
C LYS A 132 6.87 15.26 12.49
N PHE A 133 5.91 14.92 11.65
CA PHE A 133 5.15 15.87 10.83
C PHE A 133 3.68 15.57 11.04
N SER A 134 2.89 16.61 11.29
CA SER A 134 1.46 16.42 11.47
C SER A 134 0.67 17.60 10.93
N ALA A 135 -0.54 17.31 10.47
CA ALA A 135 -1.51 18.31 10.10
C ALA A 135 -2.90 17.90 10.57
N LYS A 136 -3.77 18.88 10.84
CA LYS A 136 -5.20 18.63 11.02
C LYS A 136 -5.94 19.12 9.79
N VAL A 137 -6.55 18.18 9.07
CA VAL A 137 -7.06 18.39 7.72
C VAL A 137 -8.50 17.92 7.61
N LYS A 138 -9.30 18.58 6.78
CA LYS A 138 -10.64 18.10 6.41
C LYS A 138 -10.60 17.55 4.99
N LEU A 139 -11.07 16.31 4.84
CA LEU A 139 -11.12 15.62 3.57
C LEU A 139 -12.58 15.44 3.16
N HIS A 140 -12.96 16.00 2.02
CA HIS A 140 -14.34 15.91 1.56
C HIS A 140 -14.56 14.68 0.65
N SER A 141 -15.82 14.23 0.53
CA SER A 141 -16.23 12.94 -0.10
C SER A 141 -16.45 12.95 -1.62
N GLU A 142 -16.24 14.08 -2.28
CA GLU A 142 -16.53 14.30 -3.71
C GLU A 142 -15.53 13.65 -4.69
N ASN A 143 -16.04 13.25 -5.86
CA ASN A 143 -15.25 12.74 -6.98
C ASN A 143 -14.50 13.87 -7.71
N GLY A 144 -13.41 13.52 -8.39
CA GLY A 144 -12.69 14.42 -9.30
C GLY A 144 -11.70 15.36 -8.63
N ARG A 145 -11.15 15.01 -7.46
CA ARG A 145 -10.10 15.80 -6.78
C ARG A 145 -8.91 15.01 -6.27
N ARG A 146 -7.85 15.74 -5.91
CA ARG A 146 -6.69 15.27 -5.16
C ARG A 146 -6.16 16.31 -4.18
N SER A 147 -6.53 16.18 -2.92
CA SER A 147 -6.00 16.96 -1.80
C SER A 147 -4.94 16.16 -1.08
N SER A 148 -3.76 16.75 -0.85
CA SER A 148 -2.65 16.05 -0.20
C SER A 148 -1.84 16.92 0.75
N PHE A 149 -1.36 16.27 1.81
CA PHE A 149 -0.29 16.74 2.68
C PHE A 149 0.87 15.75 2.57
N TRP A 150 2.02 16.25 2.11
CA TRP A 150 3.17 15.43 1.76
C TRP A 150 4.45 16.24 1.93
N TRP A 151 5.61 15.61 1.83
CA TRP A 151 6.87 16.31 1.84
C TRP A 151 7.87 15.71 0.86
N ASN A 152 8.87 16.50 0.51
CA ASN A 152 9.96 16.02 -0.32
C ASN A 152 11.33 16.57 0.11
N GLY A 153 12.37 15.86 -0.26
CA GLY A 153 13.78 16.22 -0.12
C GLY A 153 14.56 15.87 -1.38
N TYR A 154 15.67 16.56 -1.62
CA TYR A 154 16.45 16.41 -2.86
C TYR A 154 17.95 16.52 -2.60
N SER A 155 18.73 15.73 -3.34
CA SER A 155 20.21 15.67 -3.25
C SER A 155 20.75 15.23 -4.61
N GLY A 156 21.39 16.15 -5.33
CA GLY A 156 21.76 15.90 -6.73
C GLY A 156 20.55 15.50 -7.58
N ASN A 157 20.64 14.37 -8.29
CA ASN A 157 19.55 13.81 -9.11
C ASN A 157 18.61 12.87 -8.33
N THR A 158 18.70 12.85 -7.00
CA THR A 158 17.92 11.95 -6.15
C THR A 158 16.86 12.72 -5.39
N ALA A 159 15.63 12.20 -5.41
CA ALA A 159 14.50 12.76 -4.68
C ALA A 159 13.97 11.74 -3.66
N ALA A 160 13.60 12.25 -2.49
CA ALA A 160 12.79 11.55 -1.51
C ALA A 160 11.45 12.24 -1.38
N GLU A 161 10.38 11.44 -1.29
CA GLU A 161 9.01 11.92 -1.15
C GLU A 161 8.34 11.10 -0.06
N ILE A 162 7.60 11.75 0.83
CA ILE A 162 6.71 11.08 1.76
C ILE A 162 5.34 11.75 1.73
N ASP A 163 4.36 11.01 1.23
CA ASP A 163 2.96 11.42 1.28
C ASP A 163 2.41 11.05 2.66
N VAL A 164 1.87 12.00 3.42
CA VAL A 164 1.23 11.69 4.74
C VAL A 164 -0.24 11.36 4.53
N ILE A 165 -0.86 12.04 3.57
CA ILE A 165 -2.24 11.82 3.18
C ILE A 165 -2.42 12.35 1.74
N GLU A 166 -3.04 11.59 0.85
CA GLU A 166 -3.41 12.04 -0.50
C GLU A 166 -4.77 11.44 -0.91
N ASN A 167 -5.74 12.29 -1.23
CA ASN A 167 -7.05 11.82 -1.65
C ASN A 167 -7.02 11.60 -3.16
N GLU A 168 -7.46 10.46 -3.65
CA GLU A 168 -7.59 10.24 -5.10
C GLU A 168 -9.06 10.05 -5.44
N GLY A 169 -9.80 11.15 -5.64
CA GLY A 169 -11.23 11.12 -6.00
C GLY A 169 -11.51 10.65 -7.44
N ARG A 170 -10.59 9.98 -8.13
CA ARG A 170 -10.80 9.51 -9.51
C ARG A 170 -11.58 8.19 -9.51
N LYS A 171 -12.72 8.16 -10.21
CA LYS A 171 -13.47 6.92 -10.51
C LYS A 171 -12.67 5.91 -11.33
N ASN A 172 -11.76 6.39 -12.17
CA ASN A 172 -10.93 5.59 -13.07
C ASN A 172 -9.61 6.33 -13.31
N ASN A 173 -8.55 5.97 -12.58
CA ASN A 173 -7.21 6.42 -12.94
C ASN A 173 -6.55 5.36 -13.85
N PRO A 174 -6.20 5.67 -15.12
CA PRO A 174 -5.51 4.73 -16.01
C PRO A 174 -4.06 4.43 -15.57
N ASP A 175 -3.54 5.13 -14.57
CA ASP A 175 -2.14 5.09 -14.11
C ASP A 175 -1.72 3.83 -13.31
N GLY A 176 -2.45 2.71 -13.41
CA GLY A 176 -2.02 1.38 -12.91
C GLY A 176 -1.93 1.18 -11.39
N CYS A 177 -1.96 2.24 -10.58
CA CYS A 177 -1.86 2.17 -9.10
C CYS A 177 -3.21 2.26 -8.36
N GLN A 178 -4.37 2.08 -9.00
CA GLN A 178 -5.67 2.11 -8.32
C GLN A 178 -6.34 0.73 -8.26
N PRO A 179 -7.06 0.41 -7.17
CA PRO A 179 -8.16 -0.54 -7.27
C PRO A 179 -9.25 0.08 -8.15
N LYS A 180 -9.83 -0.71 -9.05
CA LYS A 180 -10.89 -0.31 -10.00
C LYS A 180 -12.23 0.08 -9.34
N GLU A 181 -12.26 0.24 -8.02
CA GLU A 181 -13.44 0.57 -7.22
C GLU A 181 -13.30 1.97 -6.65
N ALA A 182 -13.42 2.96 -7.52
CA ALA A 182 -13.90 4.25 -7.09
C ALA A 182 -15.33 4.43 -7.61
N VAL A 183 -16.25 3.57 -7.17
CA VAL A 183 -17.68 3.90 -7.02
C VAL A 183 -18.30 2.92 -6.02
N THR A 184 -18.64 3.38 -4.82
CA THR A 184 -20.00 3.07 -4.34
C THR A 184 -20.63 4.38 -3.95
N THR A 185 -21.89 4.54 -4.31
CA THR A 185 -22.74 5.70 -4.02
C THR A 185 -23.09 5.82 -2.53
N THR A 186 -22.43 5.07 -1.63
CA THR A 186 -22.70 5.01 -0.18
C THR A 186 -21.48 4.62 0.71
N GLY A 187 -20.23 4.58 0.22
CA GLY A 187 -19.11 3.98 0.98
C GLY A 187 -17.91 4.89 1.28
N ASN A 188 -17.67 5.16 2.57
CA ASN A 188 -16.60 5.99 3.15
C ASN A 188 -15.17 5.39 3.06
N GLY A 189 -14.65 5.10 1.86
CA GLY A 189 -13.29 4.56 1.70
C GLY A 189 -12.27 5.56 1.17
N TYR A 190 -11.22 5.86 1.96
CA TYR A 190 -10.10 6.74 1.58
C TYR A 190 -8.81 5.96 1.30
N TYR A 191 -7.97 6.44 0.37
CA TYR A 191 -6.62 5.91 0.13
C TYR A 191 -5.56 6.80 0.80
N GLY A 192 -5.01 6.39 1.94
CA GLY A 192 -3.82 7.02 2.52
C GLY A 192 -2.61 6.62 1.70
N LEU A 193 -2.17 7.48 0.78
CA LEU A 193 -0.85 7.32 0.19
C LEU A 193 0.15 7.74 1.24
N ASN A 194 0.78 6.72 1.81
CA ASN A 194 1.91 6.80 2.73
C ASN A 194 3.17 6.35 1.96
N HIS A 195 3.54 7.06 0.89
CA HIS A 195 4.63 6.61 0.02
C HIS A 195 5.99 6.99 0.62
N SER A 196 7.04 6.24 0.28
CA SER A 196 8.41 6.71 0.41
C SER A 196 9.22 6.35 -0.84
N TYR A 197 9.63 7.39 -1.56
CA TYR A 197 10.38 7.29 -2.82
C TYR A 197 11.87 7.55 -2.61
N TYR A 198 12.73 6.88 -3.39
CA TYR A 198 14.18 7.12 -3.42
C TYR A 198 14.73 6.79 -4.82
N SER A 199 15.25 7.78 -5.53
CA SER A 199 15.68 7.64 -6.94
C SER A 199 17.19 7.59 -7.16
N ALA A 200 17.96 6.79 -6.40
CA ALA A 200 19.39 6.64 -6.70
C ALA A 200 19.70 5.67 -7.86
N TYR A 201 18.72 4.88 -8.31
CA TYR A 201 18.91 3.82 -9.31
C TYR A 201 18.16 4.02 -10.63
N GLU A 202 17.39 5.10 -10.77
CA GLU A 202 16.70 5.42 -12.01
C GLU A 202 16.97 6.88 -12.40
N PRO A 203 17.33 7.16 -13.68
CA PRO A 203 17.41 8.53 -14.14
C PRO A 203 16.04 9.20 -13.95
N VAL A 204 16.06 10.47 -13.54
CA VAL A 204 14.90 11.34 -13.28
C VAL A 204 13.87 11.36 -14.43
N THR A 205 14.25 10.84 -15.60
CA THR A 205 13.47 10.77 -16.84
C THR A 205 12.51 9.58 -16.95
N THR A 206 12.56 8.55 -16.09
CA THR A 206 11.66 7.38 -16.23
C THR A 206 10.40 7.40 -15.35
N GLY A 207 10.30 8.29 -14.36
CA GLY A 207 9.02 8.68 -13.75
C GLY A 207 8.04 7.54 -13.42
N HIS A 208 8.51 6.38 -12.97
CA HIS A 208 7.63 5.27 -12.62
C HIS A 208 7.09 5.44 -11.20
N LYS A 209 5.76 5.42 -11.08
CA LYS A 209 5.06 5.42 -9.79
C LYS A 209 5.24 4.05 -9.13
N HIS A 210 5.91 4.00 -7.98
CA HIS A 210 5.99 2.78 -7.20
C HIS A 210 4.76 2.67 -6.30
N CYS A 211 3.79 1.82 -6.67
CA CYS A 211 2.55 1.61 -5.90
C CYS A 211 2.81 0.77 -4.61
N LEU A 212 3.67 1.25 -3.70
CA LEU A 212 4.07 0.50 -2.50
C LEU A 212 3.25 0.96 -1.28
N GLY A 213 2.47 0.04 -0.68
CA GLY A 213 1.96 0.19 0.69
C GLY A 213 0.84 1.22 0.92
N LYS A 214 -0.13 1.34 0.01
CA LYS A 214 -1.33 2.16 0.27
C LYS A 214 -2.13 1.58 1.44
N SER A 215 -2.40 2.36 2.48
CA SER A 215 -3.31 1.96 3.56
C SER A 215 -4.67 2.61 3.34
N LYS A 216 -5.74 1.81 3.31
CA LYS A 216 -7.10 2.35 3.24
C LYS A 216 -7.54 2.70 4.65
N SER A 217 -7.95 3.95 4.87
CA SER A 217 -8.59 4.35 6.12
C SER A 217 -10.07 4.57 5.84
N ASP A 218 -10.91 3.73 6.43
CA ASP A 218 -12.36 3.92 6.35
C ASP A 218 -12.74 5.13 7.23
N GLY A 219 -13.74 5.90 6.78
CA GLY A 219 -14.34 6.95 7.61
C GLY A 219 -13.70 8.34 7.58
N LEU A 220 -12.62 8.58 6.82
CA LEU A 220 -12.00 9.93 6.72
C LEU A 220 -12.73 10.91 5.78
N LEU A 221 -13.56 10.38 4.88
CA LEU A 221 -14.33 11.19 3.93
C LEU A 221 -15.71 11.52 4.51
N ASN A 222 -15.72 12.18 5.66
CA ASN A 222 -16.91 12.46 6.45
C ASN A 222 -17.12 13.97 6.69
N ASP A 223 -16.38 14.82 5.96
CA ASP A 223 -16.37 16.28 6.11
C ASP A 223 -15.99 16.77 7.52
N GLN A 224 -15.32 15.93 8.32
CA GLN A 224 -14.73 16.28 9.62
C GLN A 224 -13.23 16.49 9.51
N PHE A 225 -12.69 17.22 10.49
CA PHE A 225 -11.24 17.35 10.65
C PHE A 225 -10.65 16.09 11.27
N HIS A 226 -9.57 15.60 10.68
CA HIS A 226 -8.78 14.48 11.15
C HIS A 226 -7.32 14.93 11.34
N THR A 227 -6.65 14.38 12.35
CA THR A 227 -5.21 14.56 12.51
C THR A 227 -4.48 13.49 11.73
N VAL A 228 -3.61 13.90 10.83
CA VAL A 228 -2.72 13.02 10.07
C VAL A 228 -1.29 13.29 10.50
N GLU A 229 -0.51 12.24 10.69
CA GLU A 229 0.86 12.35 11.18
C GLU A 229 1.77 11.31 10.53
N ALA A 230 3.03 11.66 10.39
CA ALA A 230 4.07 10.71 10.06
C ALA A 230 5.37 10.98 10.85
N VAL A 231 5.99 9.90 11.33
CA VAL A 231 7.22 9.88 12.10
C VAL A 231 8.30 9.20 11.27
N LEU A 232 9.25 9.99 10.77
CA LEU A 232 10.44 9.54 10.06
C LEU A 232 11.56 9.30 11.07
N THR A 233 12.02 8.07 11.19
CA THR A 233 13.23 7.70 11.95
C THR A 233 14.28 7.18 10.98
N PRO A 234 15.25 8.02 10.56
CA PRO A 234 16.25 7.63 9.57
C PRO A 234 16.99 6.34 9.93
N GLY A 235 17.18 5.46 8.95
CA GLY A 235 17.79 4.14 9.10
C GLY A 235 16.92 3.10 9.79
N VAL A 236 15.70 3.44 10.23
CA VAL A 236 14.83 2.56 11.03
C VAL A 236 13.46 2.37 10.38
N SER A 237 12.62 3.41 10.36
CA SER A 237 11.25 3.30 9.86
C SER A 237 10.61 4.65 9.55
N VAL A 238 9.58 4.64 8.69
CA VAL A 238 8.57 5.70 8.61
C VAL A 238 7.25 5.13 9.13
N GLN A 239 6.63 5.81 10.09
CA GLN A 239 5.35 5.39 10.68
C GLN A 239 4.31 6.47 10.43
N PHE A 240 3.06 6.06 10.16
CA PHE A 240 1.97 6.97 9.84
C PHE A 240 0.83 6.78 10.80
N PHE A 241 0.20 7.87 11.22
CA PHE A 241 -0.89 7.89 12.19
C PHE A 241 -2.06 8.72 11.69
N ILE A 242 -3.26 8.27 12.02
CA ILE A 242 -4.51 8.95 11.75
C ILE A 242 -5.26 9.01 13.07
N ASP A 243 -5.60 10.20 13.52
CA ASP A 243 -6.22 10.47 14.84
C ASP A 243 -5.48 9.76 15.99
N GLY A 244 -4.14 9.74 15.90
CA GLY A 244 -3.24 9.11 16.88
C GLY A 244 -3.12 7.58 16.75
N GLN A 245 -3.86 6.92 15.85
CA GLN A 245 -3.78 5.48 15.61
C GLN A 245 -2.80 5.15 14.49
N LEU A 246 -1.94 4.15 14.70
CA LEU A 246 -0.99 3.68 13.68
C LEU A 246 -1.73 3.14 12.46
N SER A 247 -1.52 3.74 11.30
CA SER A 247 -2.17 3.40 10.04
C SER A 247 -1.26 2.67 9.06
N ALA A 248 0.05 2.96 9.06
CA ALA A 248 1.04 2.29 8.21
C ALA A 248 2.46 2.37 8.78
N ARG A 249 3.34 1.46 8.33
CA ARG A 249 4.76 1.43 8.66
C ARG A 249 5.59 0.95 7.47
N PHE A 250 6.73 1.62 7.26
CA PHE A 250 7.74 1.27 6.25
C PHE A 250 9.09 1.09 6.93
N GLY A 251 9.91 0.16 6.42
CA GLY A 251 11.19 -0.19 7.00
C GLY A 251 12.32 0.78 6.65
N LYS A 252 13.53 0.44 7.09
CA LYS A 252 14.76 1.23 6.93
C LYS A 252 15.10 1.59 5.48
N GLU A 253 14.68 0.76 4.53
CA GLU A 253 14.86 0.99 3.10
C GLU A 253 14.13 2.25 2.61
N LYS A 254 13.07 2.64 3.32
CA LYS A 254 12.25 3.82 3.05
C LYS A 254 12.53 4.99 4.00
N ALA A 255 13.09 4.70 5.17
CA ALA A 255 13.41 5.72 6.16
C ALA A 255 14.82 6.30 5.95
N GLN A 256 15.03 7.10 4.91
CA GLN A 256 16.33 7.72 4.64
C GLN A 256 16.46 9.09 5.32
N ALA A 257 17.69 9.50 5.64
CA ALA A 257 17.97 10.82 6.22
C ALA A 257 17.94 11.89 5.11
N TRP A 258 16.99 12.83 5.20
CA TRP A 258 16.82 13.89 4.22
C TRP A 258 16.39 15.19 4.87
N ASP A 259 16.87 16.28 4.29
CA ASP A 259 16.32 17.61 4.49
C ASP A 259 15.05 17.75 3.64
N VAL A 260 13.90 17.94 4.29
CA VAL A 260 12.59 17.92 3.65
C VAL A 260 11.79 19.21 3.87
N ARG A 261 10.77 19.43 3.03
CA ARG A 261 9.82 20.54 3.15
C ARG A 261 8.39 20.04 3.12
N ALA A 262 7.52 20.63 3.93
CA ALA A 262 6.11 20.26 3.96
C ALA A 262 5.36 20.90 2.78
N ILE A 263 4.46 20.15 2.16
CA ILE A 263 3.75 20.52 0.94
C ILE A 263 2.25 20.24 1.13
N LEU A 264 1.44 21.22 0.73
CA LEU A 264 -0.01 21.09 0.63
C LEU A 264 -0.42 21.28 -0.83
N THR A 265 -1.31 20.41 -1.32
CA THR A 265 -1.74 20.44 -2.73
C THR A 265 -3.24 20.15 -2.82
N ASN A 266 -3.94 20.84 -3.73
CA ASN A 266 -5.33 20.51 -4.09
C ASN A 266 -5.52 20.56 -5.62
N ILE A 267 -5.72 19.39 -6.22
CA ILE A 267 -5.79 19.20 -7.67
C ILE A 267 -7.21 18.84 -8.08
N LYS A 268 -7.73 19.49 -9.11
CA LYS A 268 -8.95 19.15 -9.84
C LYS A 268 -8.61 18.12 -10.93
N LEU A 269 -9.32 16.99 -10.90
CA LEU A 269 -9.08 15.80 -11.72
C LEU A 269 -10.23 15.48 -12.69
N GLY A 270 -11.32 16.25 -12.68
CA GLY A 270 -12.52 16.08 -13.53
C GLY A 270 -13.21 17.42 -13.84
N ASP A 271 -14.44 17.37 -14.35
CA ASP A 271 -15.25 18.53 -14.78
C ASP A 271 -15.89 19.32 -13.63
N GLY A 272 -16.25 18.66 -12.53
CA GLY A 272 -16.79 19.30 -11.32
C GLY A 272 -15.82 20.26 -10.63
N THR A 273 -16.32 21.20 -9.82
CA THR A 273 -15.50 22.08 -8.96
C THR A 273 -15.44 21.47 -7.56
N PRO A 274 -14.32 20.85 -7.16
CA PRO A 274 -14.21 20.28 -5.82
C PRO A 274 -14.24 21.34 -4.73
N ASN A 275 -14.48 20.93 -3.49
CA ASN A 275 -14.22 21.80 -2.33
C ASN A 275 -12.72 22.13 -2.18
N ASP A 276 -12.47 23.27 -1.56
CA ASP A 276 -11.14 23.65 -1.07
C ASP A 276 -10.62 22.57 -0.10
N PHE A 277 -9.30 22.40 -0.05
CA PHE A 277 -8.68 21.54 0.95
C PHE A 277 -8.44 22.36 2.21
N GLU A 278 -9.15 22.02 3.29
CA GLU A 278 -9.11 22.76 4.54
C GLU A 278 -8.05 22.19 5.49
N VAL A 279 -7.20 23.07 6.02
CA VAL A 279 -6.12 22.73 6.94
C VAL A 279 -6.18 23.67 8.14
N GLU A 280 -6.44 23.11 9.32
CA GLU A 280 -6.53 23.86 10.58
C GLU A 280 -5.14 24.19 11.12
N TRP A 281 -4.19 23.25 11.03
CA TRP A 281 -2.81 23.51 11.39
C TRP A 281 -1.83 22.54 10.71
N VAL A 282 -0.57 22.96 10.63
CA VAL A 282 0.59 22.12 10.25
C VAL A 282 1.68 22.29 11.30
N LYS A 283 2.28 21.18 11.73
CA LYS A 283 3.33 21.14 12.75
C LYS A 283 4.45 20.19 12.35
N VAL A 284 5.69 20.56 12.71
CA VAL A 284 6.89 19.74 12.51
C VAL A 284 7.75 19.78 13.77
N TRP A 285 8.26 18.62 14.17
CA TRP A 285 9.16 18.46 15.31
C TRP A 285 10.41 17.67 14.92
N ASN A 286 11.51 18.00 15.59
CA ASN A 286 12.69 17.16 15.66
C ASN A 286 12.72 16.45 17.02
N LEU A 287 13.33 15.28 17.08
CA LEU A 287 13.66 14.67 18.37
C LEU A 287 14.67 15.57 19.11
N ASP A 288 14.44 15.81 20.40
CA ASP A 288 15.38 16.55 21.24
C ASP A 288 16.65 15.71 21.48
N SER A 289 17.82 16.26 21.13
CA SER A 289 19.14 15.62 21.26
C SER A 289 19.52 15.19 22.69
N GLY A 290 18.82 15.70 23.72
CA GLY A 290 19.00 15.29 25.12
C GLY A 290 18.03 14.20 25.60
N ALA A 291 17.09 13.74 24.76
CA ALA A 291 15.94 12.96 25.18
C ALA A 291 15.94 11.53 24.62
N GLY A 292 16.94 10.73 25.01
CA GLY A 292 16.95 9.29 24.74
C GLY A 292 16.83 8.90 23.25
N THR A 293 16.71 7.60 23.00
CA THR A 293 16.38 7.08 21.67
C THR A 293 14.88 7.21 21.44
N VAL A 294 14.43 7.48 20.20
CA VAL A 294 13.03 7.15 19.83
C VAL A 294 12.81 5.71 20.29
N PRO A 295 11.81 5.43 21.17
CA PRO A 295 11.59 4.08 21.62
C PRO A 295 11.47 3.19 20.38
N PRO A 296 12.06 1.98 20.39
CA PRO A 296 11.73 1.02 19.35
C PRO A 296 10.21 0.96 19.28
N PRO A 297 9.64 0.78 18.07
CA PRO A 297 8.20 0.71 17.93
C PRO A 297 7.63 -0.19 19.03
N PRO A 298 6.45 0.13 19.60
CA PRO A 298 5.80 -0.77 20.54
C PRO A 298 5.88 -2.18 19.98
N ALA A 299 6.21 -3.14 20.87
CA ALA A 299 6.19 -4.56 20.50
C ALA A 299 4.95 -4.76 19.67
N PRO A 300 5.07 -5.36 18.47
CA PRO A 300 4.00 -5.34 17.50
C PRO A 300 2.69 -5.67 18.22
N ASP A 301 1.70 -4.79 18.11
CA ASP A 301 0.32 -5.23 18.25
C ASP A 301 0.24 -6.56 17.52
N PRO A 302 -0.37 -7.62 18.10
CA PRO A 302 -0.39 -8.95 17.51
C PRO A 302 -0.59 -8.79 16.01
N VAL A 303 0.46 -9.14 15.26
CA VAL A 303 0.73 -8.66 13.90
C VAL A 303 -0.60 -8.53 13.15
N PRO A 304 -1.01 -7.34 12.68
CA PRO A 304 -1.99 -7.27 11.61
C PRO A 304 -1.42 -8.11 10.49
N VAL A 305 -2.07 -9.26 10.30
CA VAL A 305 -1.64 -10.33 9.42
C VAL A 305 -1.26 -9.71 8.07
N CYS A 306 0.01 -9.81 7.66
CA CYS A 306 0.43 -9.44 6.29
C CYS A 306 -0.49 -10.21 5.35
N ASP A 307 -1.29 -9.48 4.57
CA ASP A 307 -2.25 -10.09 3.68
C ASP A 307 -1.53 -10.79 2.53
N ASN A 308 -2.30 -11.48 1.69
CA ASN A 308 -1.76 -12.24 0.58
C ASN A 308 -1.01 -11.39 -0.45
N ASP A 309 -1.17 -10.07 -0.41
CA ASP A 309 -0.67 -9.16 -1.42
C ASP A 309 0.67 -8.60 -0.96
N CYS A 310 0.79 -8.34 0.35
CA CYS A 310 2.00 -8.01 1.09
C CYS A 310 3.08 -9.11 1.00
N GLU A 311 2.73 -10.39 1.12
CA GLU A 311 3.72 -11.47 0.97
C GLU A 311 4.07 -11.75 -0.50
N ARG A 312 3.15 -11.56 -1.46
CA ARG A 312 3.44 -11.70 -2.90
C ARG A 312 4.51 -10.71 -3.37
N ALA A 313 4.50 -9.49 -2.83
CA ALA A 313 5.43 -8.43 -3.17
C ALA A 313 6.90 -8.78 -2.82
N LYS A 314 7.13 -9.55 -1.76
CA LYS A 314 8.48 -9.97 -1.32
C LYS A 314 9.13 -10.95 -2.30
N LEU A 315 8.33 -11.80 -2.93
CA LEU A 315 8.75 -12.83 -3.88
C LEU A 315 9.15 -12.32 -5.27
N GLY A 316 9.06 -11.01 -5.53
CA GLY A 316 9.26 -10.45 -6.88
C GLY A 316 8.12 -10.76 -7.86
N VAL A 317 6.96 -11.21 -7.37
CA VAL A 317 5.72 -11.29 -8.16
C VAL A 317 5.13 -9.87 -8.16
N TYR A 318 5.24 -9.17 -9.30
CA TYR A 318 4.76 -7.80 -9.46
C TYR A 318 3.36 -7.58 -8.85
N THR A 319 3.23 -6.52 -8.05
CA THR A 319 2.03 -6.07 -7.30
C THR A 319 0.89 -5.53 -8.18
N GLY A 320 0.75 -6.01 -9.42
CA GLY A 320 -0.34 -5.64 -10.33
C GLY A 320 -1.57 -6.55 -10.25
N TYR A 321 -1.83 -7.17 -9.11
CA TYR A 321 -2.73 -8.33 -9.05
C TYR A 321 -3.66 -8.24 -7.83
N ASN A 322 -4.84 -7.67 -8.03
CA ASN A 322 -5.92 -7.62 -7.04
C ASN A 322 -6.70 -8.94 -7.04
N TYR A 323 -6.89 -9.53 -5.86
CA TYR A 323 -7.86 -10.60 -5.67
C TYR A 323 -9.26 -9.99 -5.43
N VAL A 324 -10.25 -10.46 -6.19
CA VAL A 324 -11.67 -10.13 -5.98
C VAL A 324 -12.42 -11.45 -5.80
N PRO A 325 -13.33 -11.58 -4.81
CA PRO A 325 -14.16 -12.75 -4.66
C PRO A 325 -14.91 -13.03 -5.97
N ASN A 326 -14.68 -14.21 -6.56
CA ASN A 326 -15.25 -14.67 -7.83
C ASN A 326 -14.82 -13.97 -9.13
N SER A 327 -13.70 -13.23 -9.18
CA SER A 327 -13.15 -12.86 -10.49
C SER A 327 -11.67 -13.16 -10.68
N ASN A 328 -11.43 -13.50 -11.93
CA ASN A 328 -10.22 -14.00 -12.54
C ASN A 328 -9.08 -12.99 -12.39
N PRO A 329 -7.93 -13.39 -11.84
CA PRO A 329 -6.81 -12.48 -11.68
C PRO A 329 -6.21 -11.99 -13.00
N SER A 330 -5.75 -10.74 -13.08
CA SER A 330 -5.51 -10.03 -14.36
C SER A 330 -4.35 -10.49 -15.25
N SER A 331 -3.61 -11.53 -14.87
CA SER A 331 -3.27 -12.62 -15.78
C SER A 331 -3.32 -13.91 -14.95
N PRO A 332 -4.31 -14.81 -15.16
CA PRO A 332 -4.43 -16.02 -14.35
C PRO A 332 -3.24 -16.96 -14.50
N LEU A 333 -2.31 -16.66 -15.39
CA LEU A 333 -1.16 -17.46 -15.80
C LEU A 333 -0.01 -17.37 -14.79
N GLN A 334 0.54 -16.18 -14.55
CA GLN A 334 1.81 -16.02 -13.82
C GLN A 334 1.72 -16.40 -12.34
N ALA A 335 0.62 -16.08 -11.67
CA ALA A 335 0.41 -16.53 -10.30
C ALA A 335 0.18 -18.05 -10.24
N ARG A 336 -0.58 -18.63 -11.18
CA ARG A 336 -0.78 -20.09 -11.26
C ARG A 336 0.50 -20.84 -11.58
N ILE A 337 1.49 -20.18 -12.17
CA ILE A 337 2.78 -20.79 -12.48
C ILE A 337 3.56 -21.13 -11.21
N VAL A 338 3.43 -20.36 -10.13
CA VAL A 338 4.09 -20.66 -8.85
C VAL A 338 3.13 -21.04 -7.73
N PHE A 339 1.84 -20.67 -7.86
CA PHE A 339 0.80 -20.95 -6.90
C PHE A 339 -0.59 -21.14 -7.54
N ASP A 340 -1.10 -22.37 -7.53
CA ASP A 340 -2.50 -22.69 -7.84
C ASP A 340 -3.17 -23.16 -6.54
N ARG A 341 -3.99 -22.30 -5.94
CA ARG A 341 -4.75 -22.59 -4.71
C ARG A 341 -5.53 -23.90 -4.73
N LYS A 342 -6.11 -24.29 -5.87
CA LYS A 342 -6.89 -25.54 -5.97
C LYS A 342 -5.96 -26.74 -5.95
N PHE A 343 -4.83 -26.62 -6.65
CA PHE A 343 -3.76 -27.61 -6.59
C PHE A 343 -3.19 -27.70 -5.17
N TYR A 344 -2.84 -26.56 -4.56
CA TYR A 344 -2.22 -26.49 -3.23
C TYR A 344 -3.10 -27.10 -2.14
N LEU A 345 -4.39 -26.75 -2.10
CA LEU A 345 -5.36 -27.37 -1.18
C LEU A 345 -5.47 -28.89 -1.41
N GLY A 346 -5.51 -29.34 -2.67
CA GLY A 346 -5.60 -30.76 -2.98
C GLY A 346 -4.30 -31.55 -2.72
N ALA A 347 -3.15 -30.88 -2.83
CA ALA A 347 -1.83 -31.47 -2.61
C ALA A 347 -1.46 -31.54 -1.12
N TYR A 348 -2.08 -30.70 -0.27
CA TYR A 348 -1.80 -30.58 1.16
C TYR A 348 -3.09 -30.67 1.99
N PRO A 349 -3.53 -31.89 2.35
CA PRO A 349 -4.74 -32.10 3.16
C PRO A 349 -4.70 -31.41 4.53
N ASP A 350 -3.51 -31.27 5.12
CA ASP A 350 -3.30 -30.53 6.37
C ASP A 350 -3.64 -29.04 6.20
N VAL A 351 -3.26 -28.44 5.07
CA VAL A 351 -3.61 -27.06 4.73
C VAL A 351 -5.09 -26.92 4.44
N GLN A 352 -5.69 -27.90 3.77
CA GLN A 352 -7.13 -27.90 3.54
C GLN A 352 -7.90 -27.88 4.87
N ALA A 353 -7.59 -28.78 5.79
CA ALA A 353 -8.22 -28.81 7.11
C ALA A 353 -7.98 -27.51 7.91
N TRP A 354 -6.74 -26.99 7.87
CA TRP A 354 -6.41 -25.71 8.51
C TRP A 354 -7.23 -24.55 7.93
N ALA A 355 -7.35 -24.47 6.60
CA ALA A 355 -8.07 -23.41 5.91
C ALA A 355 -9.58 -23.49 6.17
N GLU A 356 -10.15 -24.69 6.20
CA GLU A 356 -11.55 -24.93 6.59
C GLU A 356 -11.81 -24.46 8.03
N GLY A 357 -10.90 -24.78 8.97
CA GLY A 357 -10.97 -24.29 10.35
C GLY A 357 -10.89 -22.76 10.45
N LYS A 358 -10.10 -22.11 9.59
CA LYS A 358 -10.03 -20.64 9.50
C LYS A 358 -11.30 -20.03 8.93
N VAL A 359 -11.90 -20.63 7.91
CA VAL A 359 -13.22 -20.21 7.42
C VAL A 359 -14.26 -20.30 8.53
N ALA A 360 -14.27 -21.38 9.31
CA ALA A 360 -15.23 -21.57 10.39
C ALA A 360 -15.07 -20.56 11.54
N THR A 361 -13.84 -20.12 11.84
CA THR A 361 -13.54 -19.26 13.00
C THR A 361 -13.40 -17.78 12.67
N GLN A 362 -13.01 -17.45 11.43
CA GLN A 362 -12.68 -16.09 10.99
C GLN A 362 -13.48 -15.64 9.76
N GLY A 363 -14.29 -16.53 9.17
CA GLY A 363 -15.00 -16.26 7.92
C GLY A 363 -14.05 -16.21 6.70
N GLY A 364 -14.56 -15.66 5.60
CA GLY A 364 -13.79 -15.50 4.35
C GLY A 364 -13.77 -16.75 3.46
N ASN A 365 -13.00 -16.69 2.38
CA ASN A 365 -12.88 -17.78 1.41
C ASN A 365 -11.70 -18.68 1.76
N ILE A 366 -11.91 -20.01 1.72
CA ILE A 366 -10.86 -21.03 1.92
C ILE A 366 -9.62 -20.80 1.04
N ASN A 367 -9.83 -20.27 -0.16
CA ASN A 367 -8.78 -19.96 -1.11
C ASN A 367 -7.81 -18.87 -0.62
N ASP A 368 -8.34 -17.88 0.11
CA ASP A 368 -7.55 -16.78 0.66
C ASP A 368 -6.71 -17.25 1.83
N HIS A 369 -7.30 -18.09 2.68
CA HIS A 369 -6.59 -18.78 3.75
C HIS A 369 -5.48 -19.67 3.18
N ALA A 370 -5.76 -20.46 2.15
CA ALA A 370 -4.75 -21.32 1.51
C ALA A 370 -3.58 -20.53 0.93
N GLN A 371 -3.86 -19.39 0.30
CA GLN A 371 -2.84 -18.50 -0.23
C GLN A 371 -2.02 -17.89 0.91
N TRP A 372 -2.67 -17.50 1.99
CA TRP A 372 -1.99 -16.94 3.16
C TRP A 372 -1.06 -17.97 3.80
N HIS A 373 -1.54 -19.20 3.93
CA HIS A 373 -0.73 -20.30 4.41
C HIS A 373 0.49 -20.54 3.50
N TRP A 374 0.29 -20.57 2.18
CA TRP A 374 1.40 -20.77 1.26
C TRP A 374 2.47 -19.70 1.42
N LEU A 375 2.06 -18.43 1.50
CA LEU A 375 2.97 -17.31 1.63
C LEU A 375 3.74 -17.32 2.96
N ASN A 376 3.06 -17.60 4.07
CA ASN A 376 3.64 -17.50 5.42
C ASN A 376 4.33 -18.78 5.92
N TYR A 377 3.90 -19.94 5.44
CA TYR A 377 4.42 -21.24 5.86
C TYR A 377 4.86 -22.10 4.69
N GLY A 378 4.10 -22.13 3.60
CA GLY A 378 4.39 -22.97 2.44
C GLY A 378 5.75 -22.67 1.83
N ILE A 379 6.05 -21.41 1.54
CA ILE A 379 7.31 -20.98 0.94
C ILE A 379 8.49 -21.27 1.88
N PRO A 380 8.50 -20.86 3.16
CA PRO A 380 9.56 -21.24 4.09
C PRO A 380 9.78 -22.75 4.22
N GLN A 381 8.71 -23.55 4.09
CA GLN A 381 8.76 -25.02 4.16
C GLN A 381 9.11 -25.68 2.81
N GLY A 382 9.29 -24.91 1.74
CA GLY A 382 9.56 -25.45 0.40
C GLY A 382 8.38 -26.20 -0.23
N ARG A 383 7.14 -25.91 0.19
CA ARG A 383 5.94 -26.56 -0.37
C ARG A 383 5.69 -26.15 -1.82
N MET A 384 5.32 -27.13 -2.63
CA MET A 384 4.97 -27.00 -4.05
C MET A 384 3.65 -26.24 -4.21
N GLY A 385 3.71 -24.98 -4.64
CA GLY A 385 2.54 -24.12 -4.76
C GLY A 385 1.67 -24.42 -5.99
N SER A 386 2.24 -24.98 -7.06
CA SER A 386 1.54 -25.25 -8.32
C SER A 386 2.06 -26.53 -8.98
N ALA A 387 1.34 -27.00 -10.01
CA ALA A 387 1.80 -28.11 -10.84
C ALA A 387 3.03 -27.77 -11.73
N THR A 388 3.39 -26.50 -11.86
CA THR A 388 4.47 -26.04 -12.76
C THR A 388 5.74 -25.65 -12.01
N PHE A 389 5.66 -25.40 -10.70
CA PHE A 389 6.79 -24.98 -9.90
C PHE A 389 6.79 -25.60 -8.50
N ASP A 390 7.89 -26.26 -8.18
CA ASP A 390 8.24 -26.79 -6.87
C ASP A 390 9.60 -26.18 -6.48
N PRO A 391 9.67 -25.31 -5.45
CA PRO A 391 10.92 -24.63 -5.10
C PRO A 391 12.01 -25.58 -4.61
N TYR A 392 11.63 -26.67 -3.92
CA TYR A 392 12.58 -27.69 -3.49
C TYR A 392 13.15 -28.44 -4.69
N PHE A 393 12.27 -28.90 -5.59
CA PHE A 393 12.68 -29.54 -6.84
C PHE A 393 13.58 -28.63 -7.68
N TYR A 394 13.20 -27.35 -7.81
CA TYR A 394 13.89 -26.38 -8.65
C TYR A 394 15.32 -26.11 -8.16
N LEU A 395 15.52 -25.86 -6.87
CA LEU A 395 16.88 -25.65 -6.33
C LEU A 395 17.73 -26.92 -6.44
N HIS A 396 17.15 -28.11 -6.28
CA HIS A 396 17.88 -29.37 -6.44
C HIS A 396 18.27 -29.65 -7.91
N HIS A 397 17.43 -29.26 -8.87
CA HIS A 397 17.69 -29.49 -10.30
C HIS A 397 18.56 -28.41 -10.96
N HIS A 398 18.66 -27.22 -10.35
CA HIS A 398 19.41 -26.08 -10.87
C HIS A 398 20.45 -25.62 -9.84
N PRO A 399 21.60 -26.33 -9.74
CA PRO A 399 22.62 -26.05 -8.72
C PRO A 399 23.27 -24.67 -8.88
N ASP A 400 23.22 -24.06 -10.07
CA ASP A 400 23.63 -22.68 -10.30
C ASP A 400 22.73 -21.69 -9.55
N VAL A 401 21.42 -21.91 -9.56
CA VAL A 401 20.45 -21.09 -8.81
C VAL A 401 20.62 -21.31 -7.31
N ALA A 402 20.78 -22.58 -6.88
CA ALA A 402 21.06 -22.89 -5.48
C ALA A 402 22.38 -22.27 -5.00
N GLY A 403 23.41 -22.22 -5.83
CA GLY A 403 24.68 -21.56 -5.53
C GLY A 403 24.54 -20.04 -5.40
N ALA A 404 23.71 -19.41 -6.22
CA ALA A 404 23.51 -17.96 -6.20
C ALA A 404 22.59 -17.47 -5.06
N TYR A 405 21.55 -18.23 -4.72
CA TYR A 405 20.52 -17.81 -3.76
C TYR A 405 20.56 -18.56 -2.43
N GLY A 406 21.18 -19.74 -2.38
CA GLY A 406 21.19 -20.67 -1.25
C GLY A 406 20.27 -21.87 -1.45
N ALA A 407 20.71 -23.05 -1.02
CA ALA A 407 20.03 -24.33 -1.26
C ALA A 407 18.64 -24.48 -0.59
N THR A 408 18.33 -23.63 0.39
CA THR A 408 17.04 -23.60 1.09
C THR A 408 16.34 -22.23 0.97
N ASN A 409 16.82 -21.36 0.08
CA ASN A 409 16.20 -20.06 -0.16
C ASN A 409 15.08 -20.18 -1.21
N TYR A 410 13.94 -20.71 -0.76
CA TYR A 410 12.79 -20.98 -1.63
C TYR A 410 12.14 -19.71 -2.19
N GLU A 411 12.19 -18.60 -1.47
CA GLU A 411 11.79 -17.28 -1.98
C GLU A 411 12.70 -16.83 -3.13
N GLY A 412 14.02 -16.97 -2.97
CA GLY A 412 14.99 -16.72 -4.04
C GLY A 412 14.76 -17.61 -5.27
N ALA A 413 14.38 -18.86 -5.06
CA ALA A 413 14.01 -19.81 -6.12
C ALA A 413 12.78 -19.34 -6.92
N ILE A 414 11.72 -18.91 -6.24
CA ILE A 414 10.51 -18.35 -6.85
C ILE A 414 10.86 -17.12 -7.69
N ARG A 415 11.61 -16.17 -7.10
CA ARG A 415 12.03 -14.94 -7.78
C ARG A 415 12.82 -15.25 -9.04
N HIS A 416 13.81 -16.15 -8.96
CA HIS A 416 14.61 -16.55 -10.12
C HIS A 416 13.75 -17.19 -11.21
N TYR A 417 12.85 -18.11 -10.85
CA TYR A 417 12.02 -18.80 -11.83
C TYR A 417 11.05 -17.85 -12.57
N VAL A 418 10.43 -16.94 -11.82
CA VAL A 418 9.50 -15.94 -12.38
C VAL A 418 10.21 -14.98 -13.31
N GLN A 419 11.43 -14.54 -12.95
CA GLN A 419 12.18 -13.54 -13.72
C GLN A 419 12.98 -14.12 -14.88
N PHE A 420 13.51 -15.34 -14.73
CA PHE A 420 14.45 -15.94 -15.68
C PHE A 420 14.05 -17.36 -16.06
N GLY A 421 13.90 -18.25 -15.06
CA GLY A 421 13.82 -19.69 -15.29
C GLY A 421 12.72 -20.15 -16.25
N ARG A 422 11.53 -19.53 -16.20
CA ARG A 422 10.43 -19.87 -17.12
C ARG A 422 10.68 -19.44 -18.56
N PHE A 423 11.43 -18.35 -18.77
CA PHE A 423 11.80 -17.87 -20.10
C PHE A 423 12.96 -18.69 -20.67
N GLU A 424 13.85 -19.18 -19.81
CA GLU A 424 14.94 -20.10 -20.15
C GLU A 424 14.44 -21.53 -20.44
N GLY A 425 13.19 -21.85 -20.09
CA GLY A 425 12.63 -23.20 -20.29
C GLY A 425 13.11 -24.21 -19.26
N ARG A 426 13.55 -23.74 -18.09
CA ARG A 426 14.03 -24.61 -17.01
C ARG A 426 12.89 -25.45 -16.44
N ARG A 427 13.13 -26.74 -16.34
CA ARG A 427 12.23 -27.68 -15.65
C ARG A 427 12.14 -27.34 -14.17
N ALA A 428 10.94 -27.08 -13.66
CA ALA A 428 10.77 -26.58 -12.30
C ALA A 428 9.82 -27.39 -11.42
N SER A 429 9.28 -28.50 -11.92
CA SER A 429 8.57 -29.46 -11.08
C SER A 429 8.67 -30.88 -11.62
N VAL A 430 8.22 -31.83 -10.80
CA VAL A 430 8.04 -33.22 -11.24
C VAL A 430 6.88 -33.37 -12.22
N LEU A 431 5.87 -32.50 -12.16
CA LEU A 431 4.64 -32.58 -12.96
C LEU A 431 4.76 -31.89 -14.33
N PHE A 432 5.74 -31.01 -14.50
CA PHE A 432 5.90 -30.24 -15.73
C PHE A 432 7.36 -30.02 -16.12
N ASP A 433 7.66 -30.37 -17.38
CA ASP A 433 8.92 -30.12 -18.06
C ASP A 433 8.63 -29.46 -19.42
N PRO A 434 8.98 -28.18 -19.60
CA PRO A 434 8.74 -27.46 -20.86
C PRO A 434 9.33 -28.15 -22.09
N GLY A 435 10.52 -28.77 -21.95
CA GLY A 435 11.19 -29.49 -23.03
C GLY A 435 10.44 -30.76 -23.41
N HIS A 436 10.03 -31.54 -22.41
CA HIS A 436 9.19 -32.72 -22.62
C HIS A 436 7.86 -32.36 -23.30
N TYR A 437 7.20 -31.32 -22.80
CA TYR A 437 5.89 -30.90 -23.29
C TYR A 437 5.94 -30.46 -24.76
N LYS A 438 6.98 -29.70 -25.15
CA LYS A 438 7.24 -29.33 -26.55
C LYS A 438 7.48 -30.54 -27.44
N ALA A 439 8.31 -31.47 -26.99
CA ALA A 439 8.63 -32.66 -27.77
C ALA A 439 7.41 -33.58 -27.96
N ARG A 440 6.51 -33.62 -26.98
CA ARG A 440 5.32 -34.46 -26.99
C ARG A 440 4.17 -33.88 -27.81
N TYR A 441 3.99 -32.55 -27.80
CA TYR A 441 2.85 -31.87 -28.38
C TYR A 441 3.27 -31.01 -29.56
N GLY A 442 3.03 -31.51 -30.78
CA GLY A 442 3.49 -30.87 -32.02
C GLY A 442 2.94 -29.45 -32.23
N ASP A 443 1.76 -29.14 -31.70
CA ASP A 443 1.18 -27.79 -31.69
C ASP A 443 2.00 -26.79 -30.87
N MET A 444 2.84 -27.27 -29.95
CA MET A 444 3.69 -26.46 -29.07
C MET A 444 5.16 -26.40 -29.51
N ALA A 445 5.56 -27.11 -30.58
CA ALA A 445 6.96 -27.25 -30.98
C ALA A 445 7.66 -25.91 -31.30
N GLY A 446 6.93 -24.97 -31.90
CA GLY A 446 7.43 -23.62 -32.24
C GLY A 446 7.16 -22.54 -31.19
N ALA A 447 6.50 -22.86 -30.08
CA ALA A 447 6.13 -21.88 -29.06
C ALA A 447 7.33 -21.45 -28.20
N SER A 448 7.29 -20.22 -27.67
CA SER A 448 8.27 -19.77 -26.68
C SER A 448 8.17 -20.60 -25.38
N ASN A 449 9.22 -20.60 -24.57
CA ASN A 449 9.22 -21.34 -23.29
C ASN A 449 8.14 -20.83 -22.32
N GLU A 450 7.94 -19.52 -22.31
CA GLU A 450 6.84 -18.87 -21.60
C GLU A 450 5.49 -19.41 -22.09
N ALA A 451 5.22 -19.33 -23.39
CA ALA A 451 3.94 -19.74 -23.97
C ALA A 451 3.62 -21.22 -23.69
N VAL A 452 4.64 -22.08 -23.60
CA VAL A 452 4.46 -23.49 -23.24
C VAL A 452 4.06 -23.68 -21.78
N THR A 453 4.73 -22.98 -20.87
CA THR A 453 4.40 -23.00 -19.44
C THR A 453 2.99 -22.48 -19.20
N ASP A 454 2.67 -21.38 -19.87
CA ASP A 454 1.38 -20.73 -19.88
C ASP A 454 0.27 -21.65 -20.41
N HIS A 455 0.49 -22.29 -21.55
CA HIS A 455 -0.46 -23.23 -22.14
C HIS A 455 -0.74 -24.40 -21.21
N PHE A 456 0.28 -25.05 -20.65
CA PHE A 456 0.06 -26.16 -19.72
C PHE A 456 -0.76 -25.71 -18.50
N THR A 457 -0.45 -24.52 -17.98
CA THR A 457 -1.11 -23.95 -16.81
C THR A 457 -2.60 -23.64 -17.03
N VAL A 458 -2.97 -23.11 -18.20
CA VAL A 458 -4.36 -22.73 -18.50
C VAL A 458 -5.16 -23.82 -19.20
N PHE A 459 -4.57 -24.56 -20.14
CA PHE A 459 -5.28 -25.52 -20.97
C PHE A 459 -4.81 -26.96 -20.69
N GLY A 460 -3.49 -27.20 -20.73
CA GLY A 460 -2.94 -28.56 -20.73
C GLY A 460 -3.36 -29.40 -19.52
N MET A 461 -3.42 -28.80 -18.33
CA MET A 461 -3.90 -29.50 -17.14
C MET A 461 -5.37 -29.94 -17.25
N ASP A 462 -6.25 -29.13 -17.83
CA ASP A 462 -7.69 -29.44 -17.98
C ASP A 462 -7.98 -30.36 -19.17
N GLU A 463 -7.11 -30.33 -20.18
CA GLU A 463 -7.13 -31.26 -21.32
C GLU A 463 -6.60 -32.65 -20.95
N GLY A 464 -5.93 -32.78 -19.80
CA GLY A 464 -5.28 -34.02 -19.37
C GLY A 464 -3.98 -34.31 -20.13
N ARG A 465 -3.34 -33.26 -20.66
CA ARG A 465 -2.02 -33.37 -21.29
C ARG A 465 -0.96 -33.76 -20.24
N GLN A 466 -0.02 -34.59 -20.67
CA GLN A 466 1.10 -35.05 -19.88
C GLN A 466 2.20 -33.99 -19.86
N GLY A 467 2.39 -33.37 -18.70
CA GLY A 467 3.32 -32.25 -18.51
C GLY A 467 4.79 -32.67 -18.44
N SER A 468 5.07 -33.90 -18.00
CA SER A 468 6.42 -34.43 -17.83
C SER A 468 6.46 -35.94 -18.12
N ALA A 469 7.66 -36.50 -18.21
CA ALA A 469 7.83 -37.95 -18.31
C ALA A 469 7.35 -38.69 -17.05
N ASP A 470 7.39 -38.04 -15.89
CA ASP A 470 7.12 -38.66 -14.59
C ASP A 470 5.62 -38.77 -14.26
N PHE A 471 4.76 -37.95 -14.88
CA PHE A 471 3.34 -37.95 -14.59
C PHE A 471 2.45 -37.60 -15.79
N GLY A 472 1.50 -38.49 -16.10
CA GLY A 472 0.42 -38.26 -17.06
C GLY A 472 -0.94 -38.33 -16.37
N PRO A 473 -1.71 -37.22 -16.25
CA PRO A 473 -2.98 -37.21 -15.50
C PRO A 473 -4.03 -38.15 -16.10
N ALA A 474 -4.08 -38.27 -17.43
CA ALA A 474 -5.01 -39.18 -18.10
C ALA A 474 -4.67 -40.65 -17.82
N TYR A 475 -3.38 -41.00 -17.85
CA TYR A 475 -2.90 -42.34 -17.48
C TYR A 475 -3.18 -42.64 -16.01
N TYR A 476 -2.81 -41.71 -15.12
CA TYR A 476 -2.98 -41.88 -13.68
C TYR A 476 -4.44 -42.13 -13.30
N LEU A 477 -5.38 -41.34 -13.85
CA LEU A 477 -6.81 -41.56 -13.60
C LEU A 477 -7.35 -42.83 -14.27
N ALA A 478 -6.77 -43.30 -15.37
CA ALA A 478 -7.19 -44.58 -15.97
C ALA A 478 -6.73 -45.79 -15.14
N ASN A 479 -5.55 -45.68 -14.51
CA ASN A 479 -4.92 -46.78 -13.77
C ASN A 479 -5.25 -46.79 -12.26
N ASN A 480 -5.99 -45.80 -11.76
CA ASN A 480 -6.40 -45.71 -10.36
C ASN A 480 -7.93 -45.56 -10.25
N PRO A 481 -8.69 -46.68 -10.31
CA PRO A 481 -10.15 -46.67 -10.36
C PRO A 481 -10.81 -46.00 -9.15
N ASP A 482 -10.20 -46.07 -7.97
CA ASP A 482 -10.63 -45.40 -6.75
C ASP A 482 -10.55 -43.87 -6.88
N VAL A 483 -9.42 -43.36 -7.37
CA VAL A 483 -9.22 -41.93 -7.64
C VAL A 483 -10.14 -41.45 -8.76
N ARG A 484 -10.35 -42.30 -9.77
CA ARG A 484 -11.27 -42.04 -10.88
C ARG A 484 -12.71 -42.00 -10.43
N ALA A 485 -13.13 -42.89 -9.53
CA ALA A 485 -14.46 -42.87 -8.96
C ALA A 485 -14.70 -41.59 -8.15
N ALA A 486 -13.69 -41.10 -7.43
CA ALA A 486 -13.78 -39.87 -6.65
C ALA A 486 -13.82 -38.59 -7.51
N PHE A 487 -13.06 -38.53 -8.62
CA PHE A 487 -12.83 -37.27 -9.34
C PHE A 487 -13.26 -37.27 -10.82
N GLY A 488 -13.66 -38.40 -11.38
CA GLY A 488 -14.00 -38.51 -12.79
C GLY A 488 -12.85 -38.07 -13.70
N LYS A 489 -13.14 -37.24 -14.71
CA LYS A 489 -12.13 -36.64 -15.62
C LYS A 489 -11.49 -35.35 -15.09
N ASN A 490 -11.54 -35.09 -13.79
CA ASN A 490 -10.88 -33.93 -13.21
C ASN A 490 -9.37 -34.17 -13.06
N TYR A 491 -8.63 -33.90 -14.12
CA TYR A 491 -7.18 -34.13 -14.21
C TYR A 491 -6.37 -33.31 -13.20
N ARG A 492 -6.79 -32.08 -12.86
CA ARG A 492 -6.16 -31.27 -11.80
C ARG A 492 -6.28 -31.95 -10.43
N LYS A 493 -7.42 -32.57 -10.12
CA LYS A 493 -7.57 -33.38 -8.90
C LYS A 493 -6.74 -34.66 -8.95
N GLY A 494 -6.57 -35.27 -10.11
CA GLY A 494 -5.63 -36.38 -10.31
C GLY A 494 -4.18 -35.99 -10.00
N MET A 495 -3.73 -34.83 -10.51
CA MET A 495 -2.39 -34.29 -10.22
C MET A 495 -2.16 -34.05 -8.73
N SER A 496 -3.07 -33.32 -8.09
CA SER A 496 -2.96 -33.03 -6.65
C SER A 496 -3.06 -34.29 -5.78
N HIS A 497 -3.93 -35.25 -6.12
CA HIS A 497 -3.98 -36.54 -5.43
C HIS A 497 -2.68 -37.34 -5.54
N TRP A 498 -2.03 -37.33 -6.72
CA TRP A 498 -0.75 -38.01 -6.87
C TRP A 498 0.36 -37.37 -6.02
N ILE A 499 0.37 -36.04 -5.92
CA ILE A 499 1.33 -35.34 -5.05
C ILE A 499 1.04 -35.60 -3.57
N ALA A 500 -0.23 -35.56 -3.15
CA ALA A 500 -0.62 -35.77 -1.75
C ALA A 500 -0.42 -37.22 -1.28
N TYR A 501 -0.74 -38.20 -2.14
CA TYR A 501 -0.81 -39.61 -1.75
C TYR A 501 -0.11 -40.51 -2.75
N GLY A 502 -0.50 -40.44 -4.02
CA GLY A 502 -0.19 -41.50 -4.98
C GLY A 502 1.30 -41.76 -5.19
N ARG A 503 2.14 -40.72 -5.17
CA ARG A 503 3.60 -40.86 -5.27
C ARG A 503 4.17 -41.57 -4.04
N GLY A 504 3.69 -41.25 -2.83
CA GLY A 504 4.10 -41.89 -1.58
C GLY A 504 3.59 -43.33 -1.45
N GLU A 505 2.42 -43.62 -2.02
CA GLU A 505 1.84 -44.96 -2.11
C GLU A 505 2.48 -45.84 -3.20
N GLY A 506 3.43 -45.31 -3.99
CA GLY A 506 4.08 -46.04 -5.07
C GLY A 506 3.21 -46.25 -6.31
N ARG A 507 2.10 -45.50 -6.48
CA ARG A 507 1.24 -45.59 -7.66
C ARG A 507 1.98 -45.05 -8.89
N LYS A 508 1.92 -45.80 -10.00
CA LYS A 508 2.51 -45.40 -11.27
C LYS A 508 1.84 -44.13 -11.81
N GLY A 509 2.62 -43.05 -11.91
CA GLY A 509 2.16 -41.75 -12.40
C GLY A 509 2.12 -41.63 -13.93
N ALA A 510 2.91 -42.43 -14.63
CA ALA A 510 3.04 -42.45 -16.09
C ALA A 510 3.24 -43.91 -16.61
N PRO A 511 3.03 -44.16 -17.92
CA PRO A 511 3.17 -45.48 -18.55
C PRO A 511 4.49 -46.21 -18.31
#